data_AF-A0AAD7C131-F1
#
_entry.id   AF-A0AAD7C131-F1
#
_cell.length_a   1.000
_cell.length_b   1.000
_cell.length_c   1.000
_cell.angle_alpha   90.00
_cell.angle_beta   90.00
_cell.angle_gamma   90.00
#
_symmetry.space_group_name_H-M   'P 1'
#
loop_
_entity.id
_entity.type
_entity.pdbx_description
1 polymer ?
#
loop_
_entity_poly.entity_id
_entity_poly.type
_entity_poly.pdbx_seq_one_letter_code
_entity_poly.pdbx_strand_id
1 'polypeptide(L)'
;LFILCSTVHALNNSTEILSPAIDSFISQTLKEWNSPGGMAVAVVRADGQGGWSVETKGYGVASANGSKITPDTIFPIGSNSK
;
A
#
# COMPACT_ATOMS: atom_id res chain seq x y z
N LEU A 1 -32.76 16.10 30.76
CA LEU A 1 -32.41 16.50 29.37
C LEU A 1 -31.03 15.92 29.06
N PHE A 2 -30.99 14.67 28.60
CA PHE A 2 -29.74 14.00 28.21
C PHE A 2 -29.51 14.28 26.73
N ILE A 3 -28.52 15.12 26.42
CA ILE A 3 -28.06 15.33 25.05
C ILE A 3 -27.12 14.14 24.74
N LEU A 4 -27.66 13.12 24.07
CA LEU A 4 -26.87 12.12 23.38
C LEU A 4 -26.21 12.81 22.17
N CYS A 5 -24.97 13.25 22.35
CA CYS A 5 -24.08 13.58 21.25
C CYS A 5 -23.73 12.28 20.52
N SER A 6 -24.56 11.88 19.57
CA SER A 6 -24.21 10.81 18.65
C SER A 6 -23.06 11.31 17.78
N THR A 7 -21.85 10.83 18.06
CA THR A 7 -20.72 10.94 17.13
C THR A 7 -21.14 10.31 15.81
N VAL A 8 -21.31 11.15 14.79
CA VAL A 8 -21.36 10.72 13.40
C VAL A 8 -19.98 10.16 13.07
N HIS A 9 -19.81 8.84 13.19
CA HIS A 9 -18.72 8.17 12.50
C HIS A 9 -19.08 8.26 11.01
N ALA A 10 -18.44 9.19 10.30
CA ALA A 10 -18.43 9.14 8.85
C ALA A 10 -17.95 7.74 8.45
N LEU A 11 -18.84 6.93 7.89
CA LEU A 11 -18.47 5.71 7.19
C LEU A 11 -17.63 6.16 5.99
N ASN A 12 -16.32 6.27 6.19
CA ASN A 12 -15.38 6.50 5.12
C ASN A 12 -15.43 5.24 4.24
N ASN A 13 -16.20 5.32 3.15
CA ASN A 13 -16.36 4.25 2.17
C ASN A 13 -15.11 4.09 1.30
N SER A 14 -13.92 4.44 1.81
CA SER A 14 -12.65 4.17 1.17
C SER A 14 -12.32 2.70 1.39
N THR A 15 -12.87 1.82 0.54
CA THR A 15 -12.35 0.46 0.42
C THR A 15 -10.85 0.57 0.17
N GLU A 16 -10.04 0.01 1.08
CA GLU A 16 -8.59 -0.08 0.95
C GLU A 16 -8.29 -0.78 -0.38
N ILE A 17 -7.56 -0.10 -1.27
CA ILE A 17 -7.20 -0.65 -2.58
C ILE A 17 -6.18 -1.76 -2.38
N LEU A 18 -5.21 -1.55 -1.50
CA LEU A 18 -4.26 -2.56 -1.07
C LEU A 18 -4.93 -3.58 -0.13
N SER A 19 -6.00 -4.21 -0.60
CA SER A 19 -6.76 -5.22 0.11
C SER A 19 -6.01 -6.56 0.22
N PRO A 20 -6.45 -7.50 1.09
CA PRO A 20 -5.88 -8.84 1.15
C PRO A 20 -5.88 -9.61 -0.19
N ALA A 21 -6.83 -9.32 -1.08
CA ALA A 21 -6.86 -9.92 -2.42
C ALA A 21 -5.69 -9.43 -3.29
N ILE A 22 -5.38 -8.14 -3.23
CA ILE A 22 -4.20 -7.55 -3.90
C ILE A 22 -2.91 -8.05 -3.26
N ASP A 23 -2.87 -8.16 -1.93
CA ASP A 23 -1.72 -8.72 -1.20
C ASP A 23 -1.42 -10.15 -1.66
N SER A 24 -2.46 -10.98 -1.82
CA SER A 24 -2.35 -12.36 -2.32
C SER A 24 -1.87 -12.39 -3.77
N PHE A 25 -2.44 -11.54 -4.63
CA PHE A 25 -2.03 -11.43 -6.03
C PHE A 25 -0.54 -11.09 -6.16
N ILE A 26 -0.07 -10.04 -5.47
CA ILE A 26 1.34 -9.63 -5.51
C ILE A 26 2.25 -10.74 -4.99
N SER A 27 1.89 -11.35 -3.85
CA SER A 27 2.67 -12.44 -3.25
C SER A 27 2.77 -13.64 -4.20
N GLN A 28 1.70 -13.96 -4.92
CA GLN A 28 1.69 -15.03 -5.91
C GLN A 28 2.55 -14.67 -7.13
N THR A 29 2.46 -13.45 -7.66
CA THR A 29 3.30 -13.00 -8.78
C THR A 29 4.78 -13.04 -8.43
N LEU A 30 5.18 -12.55 -7.25
CA LEU A 30 6.58 -12.62 -6.79
C LEU A 30 7.09 -14.07 -6.73
N LYS A 31 6.24 -15.00 -6.28
CA LYS A 31 6.55 -16.43 -6.24
C LYS A 31 6.65 -17.04 -7.63
N GLU A 32 5.70 -16.76 -8.53
CA GLU A 32 5.66 -17.27 -9.89
C GLU A 32 6.87 -16.83 -10.72
N TRP A 33 7.34 -15.61 -10.50
CA TRP A 33 8.52 -15.08 -11.17
C TRP A 33 9.84 -15.52 -10.52
N ASN A 34 9.76 -16.28 -9.42
CA ASN A 34 10.91 -16.63 -8.58
C ASN A 34 11.76 -15.39 -8.25
N SER A 35 11.08 -14.29 -7.91
CA SER A 35 11.75 -13.01 -7.65
C SER A 35 12.61 -13.11 -6.39
N PRO A 36 13.92 -12.82 -6.46
CA PRO A 36 14.80 -12.85 -5.30
C PRO A 36 14.59 -11.65 -4.36
N GLY A 37 13.93 -10.60 -4.86
CA GLY A 37 13.63 -9.38 -4.13
C GLY A 37 12.12 -9.13 -4.02
N GLY A 38 11.80 -8.01 -3.38
CA GLY A 38 10.44 -7.57 -3.13
C GLY A 38 9.98 -6.41 -4.00
N MET A 39 8.78 -5.93 -3.71
CA MET A 39 8.12 -4.82 -4.37
C MET A 39 7.52 -3.88 -3.32
N ALA A 40 7.64 -2.57 -3.55
CA ALA A 40 6.86 -1.56 -2.82
C ALA A 40 5.74 -1.05 -3.73
N VAL A 41 4.54 -0.90 -3.18
CA VAL A 41 3.37 -0.35 -3.88
C VAL A 41 2.84 0.83 -3.10
N ALA A 42 2.65 1.95 -3.79
CA ALA A 42 1.98 3.14 -3.29
C ALA A 42 0.76 3.45 -4.17
N VAL A 43 -0.40 3.64 -3.54
CA VAL A 43 -1.63 4.07 -4.20
C VAL A 43 -2.00 5.44 -3.68
N VAL A 44 -2.10 6.41 -4.58
CA VAL A 44 -2.47 7.80 -4.27
C VAL A 44 -3.74 8.13 -5.06
N ARG A 45 -4.81 8.50 -4.35
CA ARG A 45 -6.10 8.85 -4.95
C ARG A 45 -6.66 10.12 -4.30
N ALA A 46 -7.33 10.95 -5.10
CA ALA A 46 -8.08 12.08 -4.55
C ALA A 46 -9.20 11.55 -3.64
N ASP A 47 -9.39 12.15 -2.47
CA ASP A 47 -10.41 11.72 -1.50
C ASP A 47 -11.81 12.27 -1.81
N GLY A 48 -11.90 13.25 -2.71
CA GLY A 48 -13.14 13.95 -3.08
C GLY A 48 -13.46 15.15 -2.20
N GLN A 49 -12.62 15.47 -1.21
CA GLN A 49 -12.71 16.66 -0.33
C GLN A 49 -11.55 17.63 -0.55
N GLY A 50 -10.79 17.45 -1.64
CA GLY A 50 -9.64 18.29 -1.98
C GLY A 50 -8.32 17.81 -1.37
N GLY A 51 -8.30 16.64 -0.74
CA GLY A 51 -7.11 15.97 -0.23
C GLY A 51 -6.75 14.71 -1.01
N TRP A 52 -5.83 13.93 -0.42
CA TRP A 52 -5.30 12.70 -1.00
C TRP A 52 -5.35 11.57 0.04
N SER A 53 -5.92 10.43 -0.37
CA SER A 53 -5.75 9.16 0.33
C SER A 53 -4.50 8.48 -0.21
N VAL A 54 -3.61 8.07 0.70
CA VAL A 54 -2.36 7.39 0.38
C VAL A 54 -2.32 6.05 1.10
N GLU A 55 -2.08 4.98 0.36
CA GLU A 55 -1.86 3.63 0.88
C GLU A 55 -0.48 3.15 0.41
N THR A 56 0.33 2.60 1.31
CA THR A 56 1.66 2.06 0.96
C THR A 56 1.87 0.70 1.61
N LYS A 57 2.35 -0.28 0.84
CA LYS A 57 2.76 -1.60 1.38
C LYS A 57 4.05 -2.09 0.71
N GLY A 58 4.84 -2.83 1.48
CA GLY A 58 6.02 -3.55 1.02
C GLY A 58 5.79 -5.05 1.05
N TYR A 59 6.24 -5.74 0.00
CA TYR A 59 6.10 -7.18 -0.18
C TYR A 59 7.48 -7.80 -0.44
N GLY A 60 7.81 -8.91 0.21
CA GLY A 60 9.11 -9.58 0.03
C GLY A 60 10.28 -8.90 0.74
N VAL A 61 11.49 -9.08 0.21
CA VAL A 61 12.75 -8.65 0.84
C VAL A 61 13.48 -7.58 0.01
N ALA A 62 14.07 -6.60 0.69
CA ALA A 62 14.88 -5.52 0.12
C ALA A 62 16.31 -5.95 -0.20
N SER A 63 16.84 -6.95 0.52
CA SER A 63 18.22 -7.37 0.34
C SER A 63 18.44 -8.82 0.77
N ALA A 64 19.59 -9.38 0.40
CA ALA A 64 19.98 -10.75 0.70
C ALA A 64 20.08 -11.06 2.20
N ASN A 65 20.14 -10.04 3.08
CA ASN A 65 20.13 -10.23 4.53
C ASN A 65 18.71 -10.49 5.10
N GLY A 66 17.68 -10.50 4.25
CA GLY A 66 16.29 -10.74 4.64
C GLY A 66 15.54 -9.51 5.15
N SER A 67 16.13 -8.31 5.09
CA SER A 67 15.44 -7.05 5.39
C SER A 67 14.16 -6.94 4.56
N LYS A 68 13.03 -6.60 5.17
CA LYS A 68 11.75 -6.47 4.46
C LYS A 68 11.71 -5.20 3.62
N ILE A 69 10.90 -5.21 2.56
CA ILE A 69 10.54 -3.97 1.86
C ILE A 69 9.71 -3.08 2.80
N THR A 70 10.04 -1.80 2.81
CA THR A 70 9.30 -0.72 3.48
C THR A 70 9.02 0.40 2.48
N PRO A 71 8.12 1.35 2.81
CA PRO A 71 7.92 2.54 1.98
C PRO A 71 9.21 3.35 1.74
N ASP A 72 10.17 3.27 2.65
CA ASP A 72 11.47 3.99 2.58
C ASP A 72 12.57 3.19 1.86
N THR A 73 12.26 2.00 1.33
CA THR A 73 13.23 1.20 0.58
C THR A 73 13.58 1.88 -0.74
N ILE A 74 14.88 2.06 -1.00
CA ILE A 74 15.37 2.69 -2.23
C ILE A 74 15.52 1.65 -3.34
N PHE A 75 14.95 1.96 -4.51
CA PHE A 75 15.05 1.14 -5.72
C PHE A 75 15.76 1.90 -6.85
N PRO A 76 16.62 1.23 -7.65
CA PRO A 76 17.06 1.79 -8.91
C PRO A 76 15.88 1.78 -9.91
N ILE A 77 15.34 2.95 -10.22
CA ILE A 77 14.10 3.07 -11.02
C ILE A 77 14.30 3.00 -12.54
N GLY A 78 15.55 2.91 -13.01
CA GLY A 78 15.89 2.73 -14.42
C GLY A 78 15.26 3.80 -15.33
N SER A 79 14.53 3.37 -16.35
CA SER A 79 13.91 4.25 -17.36
C SER A 79 12.82 5.19 -16.81
N ASN A 80 12.39 5.04 -15.56
CA ASN A 80 11.48 5.99 -14.89
C ASN A 80 12.18 7.24 -14.33
N SER A 81 13.50 7.39 -14.58
CA SER A 81 14.28 8.57 -14.17
C SER A 81 14.21 9.75 -15.16
N LYS A 82 13.42 9.63 -16.24
CA LYS A 82 13.37 10.59 -17.34
C LYS A 82 12.38 11.72 -17.12
#